data_AF-A0A1L7N8W3-F1
#
_entry.id   AF-A0A1L7N8W3-F1
#
_cell.length_a   1.000
_cell.length_b   1.000
_cell.length_c   1.000
_cell.angle_alpha   90.00
_cell.angle_beta   90.00
_cell.angle_gamma   90.00
#
_symmetry.space_group_name_H-M   'P 1'
#
loop_
_entity.id
_entity.type
_entity.pdbx_description
1 polymer ?
#
loop_
_entity_poly.entity_id
_entity_poly.type
_entity_poly.pdbx_seq_one_letter_code
_entity_poly.pdbx_strand_id
1 'polypeptide(L)'
;MLLELLDNNIDREPYEVDGSPFERVVQFVDDNIKNNISLDQMAAVARMSPRSLYNLFERHACGTPKNYVRQRKLEHIHGLLSDPERKVRSITEVALDYGFLHLGRFADNYRNTFGELPSDTLRKRVI
;
A
#
# COMPACT_ATOMS: atom_id res chain seq x y z
N MET A 1 20.61 -34.36 4.95
CA MET A 1 21.48 -33.48 4.14
C MET A 1 20.70 -32.20 3.87
N LEU A 2 21.31 -31.06 4.18
CA LEU A 2 20.71 -29.75 4.47
C LEU A 2 20.11 -29.01 3.25
N LEU A 3 19.05 -29.51 2.63
CA LEU A 3 18.22 -28.72 1.69
C LEU A 3 16.73 -29.10 1.79
N GLU A 4 16.21 -29.20 3.02
CA GLU A 4 14.82 -28.84 3.28
C GLU A 4 14.77 -27.31 3.48
N LEU A 5 13.71 -26.66 3.01
CA LEU A 5 13.38 -25.22 3.18
C LEU A 5 13.91 -24.24 2.12
N LEU A 6 13.57 -24.49 0.86
CA LEU A 6 13.26 -23.40 -0.08
C LEU A 6 11.82 -23.51 -0.60
N ASP A 7 10.87 -23.70 0.33
CA ASP A 7 9.48 -23.27 0.17
C ASP A 7 9.40 -21.74 0.15
N ASN A 8 10.15 -21.09 -0.74
CA ASN A 8 9.86 -19.71 -1.12
C ASN A 8 8.74 -19.76 -2.17
N ASN A 9 7.57 -20.02 -1.61
CA ASN A 9 6.25 -20.00 -2.20
C ASN A 9 5.95 -18.57 -2.72
N ILE A 10 6.61 -18.18 -3.79
CA ILE A 10 6.13 -17.13 -4.67
C ILE A 10 5.52 -17.88 -5.84
N ASP A 11 4.23 -18.20 -5.72
CA ASP A 11 3.37 -18.46 -6.86
C ASP A 11 3.52 -17.28 -7.81
N ARG A 12 4.47 -17.41 -8.74
CA ARG A 12 4.65 -16.48 -9.85
C ARG A 12 3.53 -16.76 -10.84
N GLU A 13 2.34 -16.24 -10.56
CA GLU A 13 1.44 -15.92 -11.66
C GLU A 13 2.17 -14.92 -12.57
N PRO A 14 2.32 -15.21 -13.86
CA PRO A 14 3.00 -14.30 -14.77
C PRO A 14 2.11 -13.07 -14.91
N TYR A 15 2.53 -11.96 -14.31
CA TYR A 15 1.98 -10.65 -14.63
C TYR A 15 2.02 -10.46 -16.15
N GLU A 16 0.87 -10.60 -16.82
CA GLU A 16 0.75 -10.45 -18.25
C GLU A 16 1.28 -9.07 -18.66
N VAL A 17 2.07 -9.06 -19.74
CA VAL A 17 3.08 -8.03 -20.03
C VAL A 17 2.50 -6.83 -20.79
N ASP A 18 1.32 -6.35 -20.41
CA ASP A 18 0.66 -5.23 -21.08
C ASP A 18 0.57 -4.02 -20.13
N GLY A 19 1.68 -3.31 -19.97
CA GLY A 19 1.74 -2.07 -19.19
C GLY A 19 3.14 -1.48 -19.08
N SER A 20 3.21 -0.15 -18.97
CA SER A 20 4.44 0.59 -18.64
C SER A 20 5.05 0.09 -17.31
N PRO A 21 6.36 0.29 -17.07
CA PRO A 21 6.98 -0.08 -15.80
C PRO A 21 6.28 0.54 -14.58
N PHE A 22 5.68 1.72 -14.73
CA PHE A 22 4.92 2.36 -13.66
C PHE A 22 3.61 1.63 -13.39
N GLU A 23 2.81 1.36 -14.43
CA GLU A 23 1.53 0.63 -14.30
C GLU A 23 1.72 -0.75 -13.66
N ARG A 24 2.77 -1.49 -14.04
CA ARG A 24 3.08 -2.79 -13.41
C ARG A 24 3.35 -2.67 -11.92
N VAL A 25 4.07 -1.63 -11.51
CA VAL A 25 4.35 -1.41 -10.07
C VAL A 25 3.10 -0.95 -9.34
N VAL A 26 2.27 -0.10 -9.94
CA VAL A 26 1.01 0.35 -9.36
C VAL A 26 0.09 -0.83 -9.10
N GLN A 27 -0.15 -1.67 -10.11
CA GLN A 27 -0.99 -2.85 -9.97
C GLN A 27 -0.39 -3.79 -8.90
N PHE A 28 0.94 -3.97 -8.88
CA PHE A 28 1.59 -4.82 -7.88
C PHE A 28 1.39 -4.29 -6.45
N VAL A 29 1.47 -2.97 -6.26
CA VAL A 29 1.20 -2.32 -4.97
C VAL A 29 -0.24 -2.53 -4.54
N ASP A 30 -1.19 -2.39 -5.46
CA ASP A 30 -2.62 -2.53 -5.17
C ASP A 30 -2.99 -3.99 -4.83
N ASP A 31 -2.45 -4.96 -5.57
CA ASP A 31 -2.64 -6.39 -5.32
C ASP A 31 -2.06 -6.82 -3.96
N ASN A 32 -1.03 -6.13 -3.49
CA ASN A 32 -0.28 -6.45 -2.27
C ASN A 32 -0.48 -5.41 -1.16
N ILE A 33 -1.53 -4.59 -1.22
CA ILE A 33 -1.64 -3.35 -0.43
C ILE A 33 -1.61 -3.57 1.10
N LYS A 34 -1.96 -4.76 1.59
CA LYS A 34 -1.90 -5.11 3.02
C LYS A 34 -0.55 -5.70 3.44
N ASN A 35 0.22 -6.20 2.48
CA ASN A 35 1.51 -6.84 2.73
C ASN A 35 2.61 -5.80 2.97
N ASN A 36 3.76 -6.29 3.45
CA ASN A 36 4.98 -5.51 3.50
C ASN A 36 5.61 -5.46 2.09
N ILE A 37 5.43 -4.33 1.40
CA ILE A 37 5.98 -4.12 0.05
C ILE A 37 7.37 -3.49 0.18
N SER A 38 8.40 -4.20 -0.30
CA SER A 38 9.78 -3.72 -0.31
C SER A 38 10.13 -2.94 -1.59
N LEU A 39 11.14 -2.10 -1.50
CA LEU A 39 11.68 -1.38 -2.65
C LEU A 39 12.23 -2.35 -3.72
N ASP A 40 12.87 -3.43 -3.29
CA ASP A 40 13.47 -4.42 -4.19
C ASP A 40 12.41 -5.22 -4.95
N GLN A 41 11.27 -5.52 -4.32
CA GLN A 41 10.13 -6.15 -5.00
C GLN A 41 9.58 -5.23 -6.10
N MET A 42 9.34 -3.95 -5.78
CA MET A 42 8.88 -2.98 -6.77
C MET A 42 9.89 -2.81 -7.92
N ALA A 43 11.19 -2.80 -7.61
CA ALA A 43 12.25 -2.68 -8.60
C ALA A 43 12.31 -3.91 -9.52
N ALA A 44 12.13 -5.12 -8.96
CA ALA A 44 12.05 -6.36 -9.72
C ALA A 44 10.84 -6.39 -10.66
N VAL A 45 9.66 -5.98 -10.20
CA VAL A 45 8.43 -5.89 -11.02
C VAL A 45 8.61 -4.87 -12.16
N ALA A 46 9.24 -3.73 -11.86
CA ALA A 46 9.55 -2.72 -12.88
C ALA A 46 10.64 -3.18 -13.87
N ARG A 47 11.45 -4.20 -13.50
CA ARG A 47 12.72 -4.58 -14.17
C ARG A 47 13.73 -3.43 -14.20
N MET A 48 13.87 -2.72 -13.08
CA MET A 48 14.67 -1.51 -12.94
C MET A 48 15.59 -1.59 -11.73
N SER A 49 16.67 -0.80 -11.74
CA SER A 49 17.44 -0.57 -10.51
C SER A 49 16.61 0.24 -9.50
N PRO A 50 16.89 0.14 -8.18
CA PRO A 50 16.22 0.98 -7.19
C PRO A 50 16.33 2.48 -7.49
N ARG A 51 17.49 2.95 -7.99
CA ARG A 51 17.70 4.35 -8.40
C ARG A 51 16.76 4.75 -9.54
N SER A 52 16.67 3.92 -10.56
CA SER A 52 15.80 4.17 -11.71
C SER A 52 14.31 4.14 -11.29
N LEU A 53 13.95 3.30 -10.33
CA LEU A 53 12.61 3.25 -9.74
C LEU A 53 12.27 4.55 -8.99
N TYR A 54 13.19 5.08 -8.17
CA TYR A 54 12.99 6.40 -7.54
C TYR A 54 12.70 7.49 -8.59
N ASN A 55 13.52 7.58 -9.64
CA ASN A 55 13.30 8.54 -10.73
C ASN A 55 11.98 8.30 -11.48
N LEU A 56 11.48 7.07 -11.52
CA LEU A 56 10.18 6.77 -12.11
C LEU A 56 9.05 7.36 -11.27
N PHE A 57 9.08 7.17 -9.95
CA PHE A 57 8.08 7.71 -9.02
C PHE A 57 8.16 9.23 -8.89
N GLU A 58 9.34 9.84 -8.93
CA GLU A 58 9.45 11.30 -8.94
C GLU A 58 8.75 11.91 -10.17
N ARG A 59 8.86 11.26 -11.33
CA ARG A 59 8.25 11.74 -12.59
C ARG A 59 6.74 11.49 -12.66
N HIS A 60 6.24 10.38 -12.15
CA HIS A 60 4.83 9.97 -12.32
C HIS A 60 3.96 10.25 -11.09
N ALA A 61 4.54 10.30 -9.90
CA ALA A 61 3.82 10.40 -8.63
C ALA A 61 4.36 11.50 -7.69
N CYS A 62 5.26 12.35 -8.19
CA CYS A 62 5.85 13.48 -7.45
C CYS A 62 6.38 13.09 -6.05
N GLY A 63 6.97 11.90 -5.91
CA GLY A 63 7.36 11.38 -4.61
C GLY A 63 8.21 10.13 -4.66
N THR A 64 8.38 9.50 -3.49
CA THR A 64 9.15 8.25 -3.35
C THR A 64 8.24 7.03 -3.46
N PRO A 65 8.76 5.85 -3.86
CA PRO A 65 8.00 4.60 -3.87
C PRO A 65 7.34 4.30 -2.52
N LYS A 66 8.07 4.55 -1.41
CA LYS A 66 7.55 4.34 -0.05
C LYS A 66 6.40 5.30 0.29
N ASN A 67 6.50 6.57 -0.10
CA ASN A 67 5.42 7.54 0.11
C ASN A 67 4.18 7.16 -0.70
N TYR A 68 4.37 6.69 -1.93
CA TYR A 68 3.28 6.20 -2.77
C TYR A 68 2.53 5.04 -2.12
N VAL A 69 3.25 3.99 -1.69
CA VAL A 69 2.62 2.84 -0.99
C VAL A 69 1.84 3.30 0.25
N ARG A 70 2.43 4.20 1.06
CA ARG A 70 1.72 4.76 2.22
C ARG A 70 0.44 5.49 1.82
N GLN A 71 0.51 6.31 0.77
CA GLN A 71 -0.63 7.08 0.29
C GLN A 71 -1.75 6.15 -0.22
N ARG A 72 -1.42 5.13 -1.01
CA ARG A 72 -2.37 4.10 -1.44
C ARG A 72 -3.02 3.39 -0.26
N LYS A 73 -2.25 3.00 0.76
CA LYS A 73 -2.79 2.39 1.99
C LYS A 73 -3.78 3.33 2.70
N LEU A 74 -3.46 4.61 2.80
CA LEU A 74 -4.35 5.62 3.39
C LEU A 74 -5.65 5.77 2.59
N GLU A 75 -5.59 5.78 1.26
CA GLU A 75 -6.76 5.85 0.38
C GLU A 75 -7.67 4.65 0.52
N HIS A 76 -7.11 3.43 0.57
CA HIS A 76 -7.88 2.21 0.82
C HIS A 76 -8.55 2.23 2.20
N ILE A 77 -7.84 2.67 3.25
CA ILE A 77 -8.41 2.82 4.58
C ILE A 77 -9.53 3.88 4.56
N HIS A 78 -9.32 5.03 3.90
CA HIS A 78 -10.35 6.07 3.82
C HIS A 78 -11.62 5.54 3.16
N GLY A 79 -11.52 4.84 2.01
CA GLY A 79 -12.66 4.17 1.38
C GLY A 79 -13.33 3.15 2.32
N LEU A 80 -12.54 2.37 3.04
CA LEU A 80 -13.02 1.45 4.08
C LEU A 80 -13.59 2.15 5.31
N LEU A 81 -13.36 3.44 5.54
CA LEU A 81 -13.90 4.24 6.65
C LEU A 81 -15.03 5.19 6.23
N SER A 82 -15.25 5.42 4.93
CA SER A 82 -16.35 6.23 4.39
C SER A 82 -17.52 5.42 3.82
N ASP A 83 -17.30 4.20 3.30
CA ASP A 83 -18.36 3.30 2.78
C ASP A 83 -19.35 2.78 3.87
N PRO A 84 -20.63 3.19 3.90
CA PRO A 84 -21.58 2.80 4.95
C PRO A 84 -21.90 1.28 4.97
N GLU A 85 -21.68 0.57 3.86
CA GLU A 85 -21.94 -0.87 3.77
C GLU A 85 -20.82 -1.70 4.42
N ARG A 86 -19.65 -1.10 4.66
CA ARG A 86 -18.50 -1.77 5.26
C ARG A 86 -18.57 -1.72 6.79
N LYS A 87 -18.61 -2.91 7.41
CA LYS A 87 -18.48 -3.05 8.87
C LYS A 87 -17.03 -2.83 9.29
N VAL A 88 -16.79 -1.73 10.01
CA VAL A 88 -15.51 -1.47 10.69
C VAL A 88 -15.74 -1.38 12.18
N ARG A 89 -15.19 -2.33 12.93
CA ARG A 89 -15.32 -2.40 14.40
C ARG A 89 -14.17 -1.70 15.12
N SER A 90 -13.00 -1.65 14.50
CA SER A 90 -11.79 -1.11 15.12
C SER A 90 -10.90 -0.45 14.07
N ILE A 91 -10.65 0.84 14.24
CA ILE A 91 -9.70 1.61 13.41
C ILE A 91 -8.27 1.09 13.61
N THR A 92 -7.94 0.69 14.84
CA THR A 92 -6.63 0.13 15.18
C THR A 92 -6.37 -1.17 14.42
N GLU A 93 -7.34 -2.08 14.38
CA GLU A 93 -7.21 -3.34 13.62
C GLU A 93 -7.03 -3.06 12.13
N VAL A 94 -7.83 -2.15 11.56
CA VAL A 94 -7.69 -1.73 10.17
C VAL A 94 -6.29 -1.15 9.91
N ALA A 95 -5.80 -0.24 10.75
CA ALA A 95 -4.48 0.34 10.56
C ALA A 95 -3.37 -0.72 10.59
N LEU A 96 -3.44 -1.67 11.53
CA LEU A 96 -2.50 -2.78 11.66
C LEU A 96 -2.57 -3.74 10.46
N ASP A 97 -3.77 -4.03 9.96
CA ASP A 97 -4.01 -4.89 8.78
C ASP A 97 -3.39 -4.31 7.50
N TYR A 98 -3.30 -2.98 7.41
CA TYR A 98 -2.56 -2.30 6.34
C TYR A 98 -1.08 -2.05 6.70
N GLY A 99 -0.58 -2.56 7.82
CA GLY A 99 0.83 -2.50 8.22
C GLY A 99 1.28 -1.21 8.92
N PHE A 100 0.35 -0.39 9.44
CA PHE A 100 0.70 0.77 10.25
C PHE A 100 0.94 0.40 11.72
N LEU A 101 2.20 0.19 12.09
CA LEU A 101 2.58 -0.18 13.46
C LEU A 101 2.57 0.99 14.46
N HIS A 102 2.65 2.23 13.98
CA HIS A 102 2.69 3.43 14.82
C HIS A 102 1.38 4.22 14.67
N LEU A 103 0.39 3.91 15.52
CA LEU A 103 -0.98 4.42 15.39
C LEU A 103 -1.07 5.96 15.43
N GLY A 104 -0.27 6.63 16.27
CA GLY A 104 -0.22 8.10 16.29
C GLY A 104 0.24 8.69 14.96
N ARG A 105 1.34 8.16 14.40
CA ARG A 105 1.83 8.59 13.07
C ARG A 105 0.84 8.26 11.97
N PHE A 106 0.14 7.13 12.06
CA PHE A 106 -0.93 6.80 11.12
C PHE A 106 -2.03 7.87 11.16
N ALA A 107 -2.55 8.21 12.34
CA ALA A 107 -3.59 9.21 12.49
C ALA A 107 -3.15 10.60 11.98
N ASP A 108 -1.90 11.00 12.26
CA ASP A 108 -1.34 12.26 11.75
C ASP A 108 -1.21 12.25 10.23
N ASN A 109 -0.67 11.19 9.63
CA ASN A 109 -0.57 11.08 8.17
C ASN A 109 -1.96 11.10 7.53
N TYR A 110 -2.93 10.37 8.11
CA TYR A 110 -4.30 10.35 7.63
C TYR A 110 -4.92 11.75 7.67
N ARG A 111 -4.78 12.48 8.78
CA ARG A 111 -5.29 13.85 8.91
C ARG A 111 -4.62 14.81 7.94
N ASN A 112 -3.31 14.67 7.72
CA ASN A 112 -2.60 15.50 6.75
C ASN A 112 -3.09 15.25 5.31
N THR A 113 -3.50 14.01 4.99
CA THR A 113 -4.00 13.63 3.66
C THR A 113 -5.47 14.02 3.46
N PHE A 114 -6.35 13.80 4.46
CA PHE A 114 -7.82 13.95 4.31
C PHE A 114 -8.44 15.10 5.09
N GLY A 115 -7.65 15.82 5.89
CA GLY A 115 -8.12 16.97 6.68
C GLY A 115 -8.86 16.61 7.98
N GLU A 116 -9.04 15.32 8.30
CA GLU A 116 -9.76 14.85 9.48
C GLU A 116 -9.14 13.58 10.07
N LEU A 117 -9.52 13.19 11.29
CA LEU A 117 -9.02 11.93 11.87
C LEU A 117 -9.78 10.72 11.28
N PRO A 118 -9.16 9.52 11.27
CA PRO A 118 -9.86 8.29 10.87
C PRO A 118 -11.17 8.05 11.62
N SER A 119 -11.21 8.42 12.91
CA SER A 119 -12.39 8.32 13.77
C SER A 119 -13.52 9.27 13.35
N ASP A 120 -13.17 10.44 12.80
CA ASP A 120 -14.15 11.39 12.33
C ASP A 120 -14.79 10.90 11.03
N THR A 121 -13.99 10.37 10.09
CA THR A 121 -14.50 9.72 8.87
C THR A 121 -15.48 8.59 9.23
N LEU A 122 -15.09 7.70 10.14
CA LEU A 122 -15.93 6.56 10.53
C LEU A 122 -17.24 7.02 11.18
N ARG A 123 -17.19 8.05 12.03
CA ARG A 123 -18.38 8.58 12.73
C ARG A 123 -19.38 9.20 11.75
N LYS A 124 -18.90 9.85 10.69
CA LYS A 124 -19.75 10.50 9.68
C LYS A 124 -20.62 9.53 8.87
N ARG A 125 -20.30 8.23 8.86
CA ARG A 125 -21.11 7.20 8.19
C ARG A 125 -22.52 7.02 8.73
N VAL A 126 -22.70 7.32 10.01
CA VAL A 126 -23.92 7.00 10.76
C VAL A 126 -24.90 8.19 10.74
N ILE A 127 -24.53 9.28 10.06
CA ILE A 127 -25.35 10.49 9.91
C ILE A 127 -26.06 10.47 8.55
#